data_AF-A0A430KWZ1-F1
#
_entry.id   AF-A0A430KWZ1-F1
#
_cell.length_a   1.000
_cell.length_b   1.000
_cell.length_c   1.000
_cell.angle_alpha   90.00
_cell.angle_beta   90.00
_cell.angle_gamma   90.00
#
_symmetry.space_group_name_H-M   'P 1'
#
loop_
_entity.id
_entity.type
_entity.pdbx_description
1 polymer ?
#
loop_
_entity_poly.entity_id
_entity_poly.type
_entity_poly.pdbx_seq_one_letter_code
_entity_poly.pdbx_strand_id
1 'polypeptide(L)'
;LGRVTVARALHVLDDVGFIVRQRRFKRVAGQGPGPRYEQTSNVYRTFLPEAVLAYLPRWMRPAPVPVDEIQRQAERIEEHQAMLSRLRCRDLALEVAGGALGQALAKLGAAIDRRE
;
A
#
# COMPACT_ATOMS: atom_id res chain seq x y z
N LEU A 1 10.09 -19.10 -29.84
CA LEU A 1 8.94 -18.17 -29.76
C LEU A 1 9.21 -16.97 -30.66
N GLY A 2 8.24 -16.53 -31.46
CA GLY A 2 8.42 -15.33 -32.30
C GLY A 2 8.34 -14.04 -31.49
N ARG A 3 8.94 -12.95 -32.00
CA ARG A 3 8.89 -11.62 -31.36
C ARG A 3 7.46 -11.16 -31.08
N VAL A 4 6.54 -11.41 -32.01
CA VAL A 4 5.11 -11.08 -31.86
C VAL A 4 4.49 -11.85 -30.69
N THR A 5 4.80 -13.15 -30.57
CA THR A 5 4.30 -14.00 -29.48
C THR A 5 4.78 -13.49 -28.12
N VAL A 6 6.06 -13.10 -28.02
CA VAL A 6 6.63 -12.55 -26.78
C VAL A 6 5.99 -11.21 -26.43
N ALA A 7 5.81 -10.31 -27.40
CA ALA A 7 5.16 -9.02 -27.16
C ALA A 7 3.73 -9.18 -26.63
N ARG A 8 2.95 -10.11 -27.22
CA ARG A 8 1.61 -10.44 -26.75
C ARG A 8 1.62 -11.03 -25.34
N ALA A 9 2.53 -11.98 -25.07
CA ALA A 9 2.65 -12.59 -23.74
C ALA A 9 2.99 -11.55 -22.66
N LEU A 10 3.89 -10.60 -22.95
CA LEU A 10 4.22 -9.52 -22.02
C LEU A 10 3.01 -8.63 -21.72
N HIS A 11 2.13 -8.35 -22.69
CA HIS A 11 0.90 -7.63 -22.41
C HIS A 11 -0.03 -8.41 -21.49
N VAL A 12 -0.26 -9.70 -21.77
CA VAL A 12 -1.10 -10.55 -20.92
C VAL A 12 -0.55 -10.63 -19.49
N LEU A 13 0.77 -10.73 -19.33
CA LEU A 13 1.39 -10.76 -18.00
C LEU A 13 1.26 -9.42 -17.24
N ASP A 14 1.33 -8.28 -17.95
CA ASP A 14 1.13 -6.94 -17.37
C ASP A 14 -0.33 -6.77 -16.94
N ASP A 15 -1.28 -7.16 -17.81
CA ASP A 15 -2.73 -7.07 -17.56
C ASP A 15 -3.17 -7.95 -16.37
N VAL A 16 -2.57 -9.14 -16.20
CA VAL A 16 -2.85 -10.03 -15.07
C VAL A 16 -2.11 -9.58 -13.79
N GLY A 17 -1.12 -8.69 -13.90
CA GLY A 17 -0.34 -8.20 -12.75
C GLY A 17 0.86 -9.07 -12.37
N PHE A 18 1.31 -9.96 -13.25
CA PHE A 18 2.54 -10.73 -13.06
C PHE A 18 3.81 -9.91 -13.27
N ILE A 19 3.72 -8.87 -14.09
CA ILE A 19 4.82 -7.94 -14.32
C ILE A 19 4.33 -6.52 -14.18
N VAL A 20 5.23 -5.63 -13.79
CA VAL A 20 5.10 -4.19 -13.99
C VAL A 20 6.23 -3.77 -14.90
N ARG A 21 5.87 -3.20 -16.05
CA ARG A 21 6.83 -2.75 -17.05
C ARG A 21 7.08 -1.24 -16.95
N GLN A 22 8.34 -0.85 -16.84
CA GLN A 22 8.77 0.54 -16.93
C GLN A 22 9.66 0.76 -18.15
N ARG A 23 9.26 1.71 -19.02
CA ARG A 23 10.09 2.13 -20.16
C ARG A 23 11.28 2.95 -19.66
N ARG A 24 12.45 2.68 -20.21
CA ARG A 24 13.69 3.37 -19.84
C ARG A 24 14.23 4.18 -21.00
N PHE A 25 14.79 5.33 -20.68
CA PHE A 25 15.43 6.23 -21.61
C PHE A 25 16.77 6.64 -21.01
N LYS A 26 17.79 6.77 -21.87
CA LYS A 26 19.08 7.35 -21.49
C LYS A 26 19.26 8.65 -22.25
N ARG A 27 19.90 9.64 -21.63
CA ARG A 27 20.31 10.85 -22.33
C ARG A 27 21.51 10.52 -23.22
N VAL A 28 21.48 10.99 -24.46
CA VAL A 28 22.59 10.83 -25.42
C VAL A 28 23.23 12.20 -25.65
N ALA A 29 24.56 12.23 -25.67
CA ALA A 29 25.30 13.45 -26.00
C ALA A 29 25.13 13.74 -27.50
N GLY A 30 24.64 14.92 -27.85
CA GLY A 30 24.45 15.33 -29.24
C GLY A 30 24.82 16.81 -29.43
N GLN A 31 25.62 17.09 -30.47
CA GLN A 31 26.04 18.44 -30.86
C GLN A 31 25.15 19.06 -31.97
N GLY A 32 24.09 18.37 -32.41
CA GLY A 32 23.21 18.79 -33.51
C GLY A 32 21.71 18.64 -33.21
N PRO A 33 20.83 19.02 -34.16
CA PRO A 33 19.38 18.92 -33.99
C PRO A 33 18.92 17.46 -34.02
N GLY A 34 18.34 16.99 -32.90
CA GLY A 34 17.81 15.64 -32.73
C GLY A 34 17.37 15.36 -31.29
N PRO A 35 16.60 14.27 -31.04
CA PRO A 35 16.15 13.91 -29.70
C PRO A 35 17.35 13.56 -28.79
N ARG A 36 17.42 14.22 -27.63
CA ARG A 36 18.50 14.05 -26.64
C ARG A 36 18.36 12.80 -25.77
N TYR A 37 17.31 12.00 -26.01
CA TYR A 37 17.00 10.80 -25.25
C TYR A 37 16.76 9.64 -26.20
N GLU A 38 17.39 8.50 -25.90
CA GLU A 38 17.24 7.24 -26.64
C GLU A 38 16.56 6.22 -25.72
N GLN A 39 15.59 5.50 -26.26
CA GLN A 39 14.95 4.41 -25.53
C GLN A 39 15.94 3.26 -25.34
N THR A 40 16.07 2.79 -24.10
CA THR A 40 16.84 1.58 -23.76
C THR A 40 15.91 0.41 -23.49
N SER A 41 16.48 -0.74 -23.11
CA SER A 41 15.67 -1.89 -22.70
C SER A 41 14.77 -1.52 -21.52
N ASN A 42 13.49 -1.95 -21.59
CA ASN A 42 12.55 -1.78 -20.50
C ASN A 42 13.03 -2.54 -19.26
N VAL A 43 12.61 -2.08 -18.09
CA VAL A 43 12.71 -2.85 -16.84
C VAL A 43 11.38 -3.51 -16.54
N TYR A 44 11.47 -4.74 -16.03
CA TYR A 44 10.34 -5.56 -15.63
C TYR A 44 10.52 -5.94 -14.18
N ARG A 45 9.53 -5.65 -13.34
CA ARG A 45 9.46 -6.17 -11.98
C ARG A 45 8.40 -7.27 -11.95
N THR A 46 8.76 -8.45 -11.47
CA THR A 46 7.81 -9.56 -11.34
C THR A 46 7.07 -9.49 -10.00
N PHE A 47 5.80 -9.84 -10.05
CA PHE A 47 4.92 -9.94 -8.88
C PHE A 47 4.09 -11.21 -8.97
N LEU A 48 3.56 -11.61 -7.83
CA LEU A 48 2.62 -12.70 -7.72
C LEU A 48 1.23 -12.08 -7.45
N PRO A 49 0.34 -12.04 -8.46
CA PRO A 49 -0.96 -11.41 -8.29
C PRO A 49 -1.83 -12.20 -7.30
N GLU A 50 -2.62 -11.48 -6.52
CA GLU A 50 -3.47 -12.06 -5.47
C GLU A 50 -4.44 -13.11 -6.04
N ALA A 51 -4.98 -12.86 -7.23
CA ALA A 51 -5.87 -13.78 -7.93
C ALA A 51 -5.26 -15.18 -8.16
N VAL A 52 -3.92 -15.28 -8.21
CA VAL A 52 -3.22 -16.55 -8.44
C VAL A 52 -2.83 -17.24 -7.13
N LEU A 53 -2.79 -16.52 -6.00
CA LEU A 53 -2.41 -17.08 -4.70
C LEU A 53 -3.30 -18.27 -4.30
N ALA A 54 -4.59 -18.22 -4.61
CA ALA A 54 -5.54 -19.29 -4.29
C ALA A 54 -5.21 -20.62 -4.97
N TYR A 55 -4.61 -20.58 -6.16
CA TYR A 55 -4.25 -21.75 -6.95
C TYR A 55 -2.90 -22.34 -6.57
N LEU A 56 -2.12 -21.65 -5.74
CA LEU A 56 -0.82 -22.16 -5.31
C LEU A 56 -0.95 -23.35 -4.35
N PRO A 57 -0.03 -24.31 -4.40
CA PRO A 57 -0.02 -25.40 -3.44
C PRO A 57 0.22 -24.85 -2.02
N ARG A 58 -0.22 -25.61 -1.02
CA ARG A 58 -0.24 -25.16 0.39
C ARG A 58 1.11 -24.66 0.90
N TRP A 59 2.21 -25.25 0.44
CA TRP A 59 3.60 -24.93 0.84
C TRP A 59 4.15 -23.62 0.22
N MET A 60 3.50 -23.06 -0.80
CA MET A 60 3.84 -21.75 -1.40
C MET A 60 2.98 -20.60 -0.87
N ARG A 61 2.00 -20.90 -0.02
CA ARG A 61 1.13 -19.90 0.59
C ARG A 61 1.58 -19.58 2.01
N PRO A 62 1.43 -18.33 2.47
CA PRO A 62 1.60 -18.04 3.88
C PRO A 62 0.66 -18.92 4.72
N ALA A 63 1.08 -19.26 5.94
CA ALA A 63 0.17 -19.91 6.87
C ALA A 63 -1.03 -18.99 7.15
N PRO A 64 -2.27 -19.50 7.19
CA PRO A 64 -3.40 -18.70 7.63
C PRO A 64 -3.16 -18.27 9.06
N VAL A 65 -3.67 -17.10 9.42
CA VAL A 65 -3.62 -16.61 10.79
C VAL A 65 -4.40 -17.59 11.69
N PRO A 66 -3.83 -18.01 12.83
CA PRO A 66 -4.55 -18.84 13.80
C PRO A 66 -5.86 -18.18 14.27
N VAL A 67 -6.90 -18.97 14.48
CA VAL A 67 -8.24 -18.48 14.85
C VAL A 67 -8.22 -17.72 16.18
N ASP A 68 -7.41 -18.18 17.13
CA ASP A 68 -7.18 -17.53 18.41
C ASP A 68 -6.50 -16.15 18.27
N GLU A 69 -5.59 -15.99 17.31
CA GLU A 69 -4.98 -14.67 17.04
C GLU A 69 -5.97 -13.71 16.37
N ILE A 70 -6.85 -14.21 15.50
CA ILE A 70 -7.95 -13.40 14.92
C ILE A 70 -8.87 -12.91 16.05
N GLN A 71 -9.27 -13.81 16.94
CA GLN A 71 -10.12 -13.46 18.09
C GLN A 71 -9.43 -12.45 19.01
N ARG A 72 -8.15 -12.67 19.34
CA ARG A 72 -7.36 -11.76 20.16
C ARG A 72 -7.26 -10.36 19.52
N GLN A 73 -7.11 -10.27 18.20
CA GLN A 73 -7.08 -8.98 17.52
C GLN A 73 -8.44 -8.28 17.58
N ALA A 74 -9.54 -9.02 17.40
CA ALA A 74 -10.89 -8.47 17.53
C ALA A 74 -11.14 -7.95 18.96
N GLU A 75 -10.79 -8.72 19.98
CA GLU A 75 -10.90 -8.33 21.39
C GLU A 75 -10.07 -7.08 21.70
N ARG A 76 -8.81 -7.03 21.23
CA ARG A 76 -7.95 -5.84 21.39
C ARG A 76 -8.56 -4.59 20.76
N ILE A 77 -9.18 -4.73 19.58
CA ILE A 77 -9.84 -3.61 18.90
C ILE A 77 -11.06 -3.16 19.71
N GLU A 78 -11.91 -4.09 20.17
CA GLU A 78 -13.06 -3.77 21.02
C GLU A 78 -12.65 -3.09 22.33
N GLU A 79 -11.65 -3.63 23.03
CA GLU A 79 -11.12 -3.06 24.27
C GLU A 79 -10.56 -1.65 24.04
N HIS A 80 -9.82 -1.45 22.94
CA HIS A 80 -9.28 -0.15 22.59
C HIS A 80 -10.40 0.86 22.26
N GLN A 81 -11.44 0.46 21.53
CA GLN A 81 -12.59 1.32 21.26
C GLN A 81 -13.36 1.66 22.55
N ALA A 82 -13.55 0.68 23.43
CA ALA A 82 -14.16 0.90 24.74
C ALA A 82 -13.34 1.88 25.59
N MET A 83 -12.02 1.77 25.56
CA MET A 83 -11.10 2.73 26.21
C MET A 83 -11.27 4.14 25.63
N LEU A 84 -11.20 4.29 24.30
CA LEU A 84 -11.34 5.59 23.64
C LEU A 84 -12.69 6.25 23.94
N SER A 85 -13.78 5.48 24.02
CA SER A 85 -15.12 6.00 24.32
C SER A 85 -15.26 6.61 25.72
N ARG A 86 -14.34 6.28 26.64
CA ARG A 86 -14.31 6.82 28.01
C ARG A 86 -13.45 8.07 28.15
N LEU A 87 -12.64 8.40 27.14
CA LEU A 87 -11.78 9.56 27.19
C LEU A 87 -12.59 10.85 27.05
N ARG A 88 -12.13 11.91 27.73
CA ARG A 88 -12.63 13.26 27.51
C ARG A 88 -12.22 13.74 26.11
N CYS A 89 -12.95 14.71 25.55
CA CYS A 89 -12.76 15.15 24.16
C CYS A 89 -11.33 15.63 23.89
N ARG A 90 -10.68 16.27 24.87
CA ARG A 90 -9.27 16.65 24.79
C ARG A 90 -8.35 15.44 24.57
N ASP A 91 -8.47 14.43 25.42
CA ASP A 91 -7.54 13.30 25.45
C ASP A 91 -7.79 12.36 24.26
N LEU A 92 -9.05 12.18 23.89
CA LEU A 92 -9.43 11.49 22.65
C LEU A 92 -8.77 12.12 21.41
N ALA A 93 -8.73 13.45 21.34
CA ALA A 93 -8.10 14.15 20.23
C ALA A 93 -6.58 13.94 20.16
N LEU A 94 -5.91 13.76 21.31
CA LEU A 94 -4.48 13.47 21.35
C LEU A 94 -4.16 12.04 20.94
N GLU A 95 -5.02 11.09 21.30
CA GLU A 95 -4.84 9.66 20.97
C GLU A 95 -5.16 9.35 19.50
N VAL A 96 -6.22 9.95 18.94
CA VAL A 96 -6.67 9.66 17.57
C VAL A 96 -5.89 10.47 16.53
N ALA A 97 -5.45 11.69 16.86
CA ALA A 97 -4.75 12.58 15.94
C ALA A 97 -3.36 12.95 16.47
N GLY A 98 -2.33 12.63 15.70
CA GLY A 98 -0.95 13.00 16.02
C GLY A 98 -0.57 14.42 15.58
N GLY A 99 0.57 14.90 16.10
CA GLY A 99 1.24 16.11 15.62
C GLY A 99 0.47 17.42 15.89
N ALA A 100 0.68 18.41 15.01
CA ALA A 100 0.11 19.76 15.18
C ALA A 100 -1.44 19.78 15.14
N LEU A 101 -2.04 18.87 14.36
CA LEU A 101 -3.50 18.74 14.28
C LEU A 101 -4.09 18.23 15.60
N GLY A 102 -3.50 17.19 16.19
CA GLY A 102 -3.92 16.67 17.50
C GLY A 102 -3.88 17.74 18.59
N GLN A 103 -2.81 18.55 18.62
CA GLN A 103 -2.70 19.65 19.58
C GLN A 103 -3.77 20.73 19.38
N ALA A 104 -4.13 21.05 18.13
CA ALA A 104 -5.19 22.00 17.85
C ALA A 104 -6.58 21.45 18.27
N LEU A 105 -6.86 20.19 17.94
CA LEU A 105 -8.11 19.52 18.32
C LEU A 105 -8.22 19.34 19.84
N ALA A 106 -7.13 19.03 20.53
CA ALA A 106 -7.11 18.92 21.99
C ALA A 106 -7.47 20.25 22.68
N LYS A 107 -7.03 21.40 22.14
CA LYS A 107 -7.41 22.71 22.65
C LYS A 107 -8.92 22.99 22.49
N LEU A 108 -9.50 22.58 21.36
CA LEU A 108 -10.95 22.66 21.13
C LEU A 108 -11.71 21.71 22.04
N GLY A 109 -11.26 20.46 22.16
CA GLY A 109 -11.81 19.45 23.06
C GLY A 109 -11.81 19.91 24.51
N ALA A 110 -10.73 20.52 24.99
CA ALA A 110 -10.67 21.10 26.34
C ALA A 110 -11.66 22.26 26.57
N ALA A 111 -12.12 22.93 25.52
CA ALA A 111 -13.17 23.95 25.61
C ALA A 111 -14.56 23.31 25.72
N ILE A 112 -14.78 22.18 25.04
CA ILE A 112 -16.01 21.38 25.10
C ILE A 112 -16.13 20.71 26.46
N ASP A 113 -15.06 20.04 26.92
CA ASP A 113 -15.01 19.34 28.22
C ASP A 113 -15.25 20.25 29.44
N ARG A 114 -15.07 21.57 29.29
CA ARG A 114 -15.36 22.56 30.35
C ARG A 114 -16.81 23.01 30.40
N ARG A 115 -17.59 22.74 29.35
CA ARG A 115 -19.01 23.11 29.25
C ARG A 115 -19.95 21.99 29.70
N GLU A 116 -19.47 20.75 29.73
CA GLU A 116 -20.15 19.55 30.21
C GLU A 116 -19.71 19.17 31.63
#